data_AF-A0A8J4LXH7-F1
#
_entry.id   AF-A0A8J4LXH7-F1
#
_cell.length_a   1.000
_cell.length_b   1.000
_cell.length_c   1.000
_cell.angle_alpha   90.00
_cell.angle_beta   90.00
_cell.angle_gamma   90.00
#
_symmetry.space_group_name_H-M   'P 1'
#
loop_
_entity.id
_entity.type
_entity.pdbx_description
1 polymer ?
#
loop_
_entity_poly.entity_id
_entity_poly.type
_entity_poly.pdbx_seq_one_letter_code
_entity_poly.pdbx_strand_id
1 'polypeptide(L)'
;MNLKPSILDEYSKDRGLKAALGASNFCSDNDSVVLEDEGARMVLSTPSALAAAGTGVSTSASAVSNEPLNVQELVTGAVVAVRGIHEAGGDFMVSAICFPGVAPNPHPLPGPALVSQQASVVAADAAPGDKYIAFASGLCLGGSKVDMLKTQLAFDFLTGNLGSPVEQQLSAQIVRLVIAGGCIGQLEALAGGGVGGSASGNAYNRQAQGAALQPVRDLDLLLAEVSAGLPVDLMPGTEDPANVALPQQPMHRCLLPAAGMHSSFVRATNPHEFEADGVRFLGCSGQNIDDMAKYCTIRDRLDLMERSLMCRHMAPTAPDTLTCYPFHDKDPFILETSPHVYFVGNQPEFATRLVCATAAGSSSSSAAAGQMVRLVSVPSFARTGTIVLVNLRTLACHPVRFDGSLGL
;
A
#
# COMPACT_ATOMS: atom_id res chain seq x y z
N MET A 1 12.88 -18.49 8.52
CA MET A 1 11.55 -18.67 9.16
C MET A 1 11.04 -20.06 8.90
N ASN A 2 10.58 -20.77 9.93
CA ASN A 2 10.16 -22.17 9.80
C ASN A 2 8.76 -22.35 9.19
N LEU A 3 7.87 -21.37 9.38
CA LEU A 3 6.49 -21.45 8.89
C LEU A 3 6.31 -20.84 7.49
N LYS A 4 7.36 -20.23 6.92
CA LYS A 4 7.33 -19.66 5.56
C LYS A 4 7.00 -20.77 4.54
N PRO A 5 6.03 -20.55 3.63
CA PRO A 5 5.70 -21.52 2.60
C PRO A 5 6.91 -21.88 1.72
N SER A 6 7.04 -23.16 1.40
CA SER A 6 8.12 -23.71 0.59
C SER A 6 7.53 -24.56 -0.54
N ILE A 7 7.87 -24.20 -1.77
CA ILE A 7 7.44 -24.94 -2.98
C ILE A 7 8.02 -26.37 -2.95
N LEU A 8 9.24 -26.56 -2.43
CA LEU A 8 9.85 -27.90 -2.32
C LEU A 8 9.11 -28.79 -1.31
N ASP A 9 8.62 -28.21 -0.21
CA ASP A 9 7.76 -28.93 0.73
C ASP A 9 6.41 -29.27 0.09
N GLU A 10 5.86 -28.41 -0.77
CA GLU A 10 4.62 -28.69 -1.52
C GLU A 10 4.76 -29.92 -2.43
N TYR A 11 5.87 -30.00 -3.16
CA TYR A 11 6.12 -31.13 -4.06
C TYR A 11 6.41 -32.44 -3.32
N SER A 12 6.91 -32.37 -2.09
CA SER A 12 7.35 -33.55 -1.33
C SER A 12 6.37 -34.03 -0.26
N LYS A 13 5.52 -33.15 0.29
CA LYS A 13 4.54 -33.43 1.36
C LYS A 13 3.13 -33.16 0.85
N ASP A 14 2.25 -34.15 0.98
CA ASP A 14 0.89 -34.10 0.42
C ASP A 14 0.05 -32.92 0.99
N ARG A 15 -0.32 -31.97 0.12
CA ARG A 15 -1.40 -30.96 0.19
C ARG A 15 -1.61 -30.11 1.46
N GLY A 16 -0.62 -29.94 2.33
CA GLY A 16 -0.71 -29.03 3.49
C GLY A 16 -0.75 -27.52 3.15
N LEU A 17 -0.44 -27.13 1.90
CA LEU A 17 -0.19 -25.74 1.51
C LEU A 17 -1.42 -24.82 1.59
N LYS A 18 -2.63 -25.33 1.34
CA LYS A 18 -3.85 -24.49 1.43
C LYS A 18 -4.07 -23.91 2.83
N ALA A 19 -3.66 -24.63 3.88
CA ALA A 19 -3.75 -24.14 5.25
C ALA A 19 -2.67 -23.09 5.56
N ALA A 20 -1.45 -23.27 5.03
CA ALA A 20 -0.35 -22.31 5.18
C ALA A 20 -0.58 -21.01 4.40
N LEU A 21 -1.12 -21.08 3.17
CA LEU A 21 -1.45 -19.88 2.38
C LEU A 21 -2.58 -19.04 2.99
N GLY A 22 -3.40 -19.62 3.87
CA GLY A 22 -4.42 -18.92 4.65
C GLY A 22 -3.93 -18.37 5.99
N ALA A 23 -2.66 -18.59 6.36
CA ALA A 23 -2.12 -18.06 7.59
C ALA A 23 -2.00 -16.53 7.50
N SER A 24 -2.47 -15.86 8.55
CA SER A 24 -2.39 -14.40 8.65
C SER A 24 -0.96 -13.91 8.93
N ASN A 25 -0.06 -14.79 9.37
CA ASN A 25 1.31 -14.51 9.75
C ASN A 25 2.15 -15.80 9.84
N PHE A 26 3.45 -15.73 9.51
CA PHE A 26 4.41 -16.84 9.47
C PHE A 26 5.54 -16.72 10.50
N CYS A 27 5.45 -15.77 11.44
CA CYS A 27 6.46 -15.57 12.47
C CYS A 27 6.42 -16.69 13.51
N SER A 28 7.59 -17.05 14.01
CA SER A 28 7.81 -18.04 15.07
C SER A 28 8.93 -17.58 15.99
N ASP A 29 8.85 -17.91 17.28
CA ASP A 29 9.91 -17.61 18.27
C ASP A 29 11.27 -18.24 17.91
N ASN A 30 11.28 -19.24 17.03
CA ASN A 30 12.48 -19.90 16.52
C ASN A 30 13.05 -19.25 15.24
N ASP A 31 12.52 -18.11 14.82
CA ASP A 31 13.01 -17.41 13.65
C ASP A 31 14.37 -16.75 13.93
N SER A 32 15.23 -16.73 12.92
CA SER A 32 16.55 -16.11 12.97
C SER A 32 16.75 -15.18 11.78
N VAL A 33 17.62 -14.18 11.96
CA VAL A 33 18.03 -13.25 10.90
C VAL A 33 19.49 -13.50 10.57
N VAL A 34 19.77 -13.53 9.27
CA VAL A 34 21.12 -13.66 8.73
C VAL A 34 21.42 -12.38 7.97
N LEU A 35 22.56 -11.76 8.28
CA LEU A 35 23.13 -10.71 7.46
C LEU A 35 23.91 -11.36 6.33
N GLU A 36 23.64 -10.95 5.10
CA GLU A 36 24.26 -11.47 3.89
C GLU A 36 24.87 -10.30 3.09
N ASP A 37 26.11 -10.48 2.64
CA ASP A 37 26.77 -9.64 1.66
C ASP A 37 27.28 -10.48 0.48
N GLU A 38 28.07 -9.89 -0.43
CA GLU A 38 28.60 -10.59 -1.61
C GLU A 38 29.55 -11.76 -1.28
N GLY A 39 30.13 -11.79 -0.07
CA GLY A 39 31.17 -12.74 0.30
C GLY A 39 30.77 -13.74 1.39
N ALA A 40 29.87 -13.36 2.30
CA ALA A 40 29.60 -14.13 3.50
C ALA A 40 28.17 -13.96 4.04
N ARG A 41 27.81 -14.90 4.92
CA ARG A 41 26.57 -14.91 5.68
C ARG A 41 26.90 -15.06 7.16
N MET A 42 26.28 -14.22 7.99
CA MET A 42 26.50 -14.21 9.43
C MET A 42 25.16 -14.17 10.16
N VAL A 43 24.97 -15.09 11.12
CA VAL A 43 23.78 -15.10 11.96
C VAL A 43 23.84 -13.93 12.94
N LEU A 44 22.75 -13.17 13.02
CA LEU A 44 22.64 -12.06 13.95
C LEU A 44 22.00 -12.54 15.26
N SER A 45 22.70 -12.33 16.37
CA SER A 45 22.27 -12.74 17.71
C SER A 45 22.19 -11.52 18.64
N THR A 46 21.28 -11.58 19.61
CA THR A 46 21.17 -10.57 20.68
C THR A 46 21.80 -11.05 21.98
N PRO A 47 22.39 -10.16 22.79
CA PRO A 47 22.84 -10.53 24.13
C PRO A 47 21.67 -11.05 24.97
N SER A 48 21.83 -12.20 25.63
CA SER A 48 20.73 -12.87 26.35
C SER A 48 20.07 -12.03 27.45
N ALA A 49 20.76 -11.00 27.96
CA ALA A 49 20.23 -10.05 28.94
C ALA A 49 19.23 -9.02 28.34
N LEU A 50 19.31 -8.77 27.02
CA LEU A 50 18.45 -7.84 26.28
C LEU A 50 17.28 -8.55 25.59
N ALA A 51 17.40 -9.85 25.30
CA ALA A 51 16.31 -10.65 24.74
C ALA A 51 15.09 -10.76 25.68
N ALA A 52 15.28 -10.59 26.99
CA ALA A 52 14.20 -10.62 28.00
C ALA A 52 13.41 -9.30 28.10
N ALA A 53 13.96 -8.19 27.56
CA ALA A 53 13.30 -6.90 27.50
C ALA A 53 12.82 -6.66 26.06
N GLY A 54 11.68 -7.25 25.72
CA GLY A 54 11.02 -7.05 24.43
C GLY A 54 10.49 -5.63 24.26
N THR A 55 11.37 -4.64 24.16
CA THR A 55 11.03 -3.28 23.77
C THR A 55 11.31 -3.15 22.28
N GLY A 56 10.24 -2.92 21.51
CA GLY A 56 10.29 -2.87 20.05
C GLY A 56 11.29 -1.84 19.54
N VAL A 57 11.73 -2.00 18.29
CA VAL A 57 12.57 -1.01 17.63
C VAL A 57 11.73 0.25 17.51
N SER A 58 12.02 1.25 18.35
CA SER A 58 11.35 2.54 18.31
C SER A 58 11.37 3.06 16.88
N THR A 59 10.18 3.19 16.29
CA THR A 59 9.93 3.81 14.98
C THR A 59 10.12 5.32 15.02
N SER A 60 10.63 5.89 16.13
CA SER A 60 11.02 7.30 16.18
C SER A 60 12.04 7.61 15.09
N ALA A 61 11.89 8.76 14.44
CA ALA A 61 12.65 9.26 13.29
C ALA A 61 14.18 9.43 13.47
N SER A 62 14.78 8.81 14.51
CA SER A 62 16.23 8.67 14.66
C SER A 62 16.69 7.44 13.86
N ALA A 63 17.52 7.67 12.84
CA ALA A 63 18.07 6.60 12.00
C ALA A 63 18.88 5.54 12.78
N VAL A 64 19.35 5.88 13.99
CA VAL A 64 20.12 5.00 14.88
C VAL A 64 19.26 4.64 16.09
N SER A 65 18.96 3.34 16.26
CA SER A 65 18.44 2.80 17.51
C SER A 65 19.58 2.14 18.30
N ASN A 66 19.74 2.53 19.57
CA ASN A 66 20.59 1.80 20.53
C ASN A 66 19.81 0.64 21.21
N GLU A 67 18.66 0.28 20.64
CA GLU A 67 17.80 -0.80 21.12
C GLU A 67 18.33 -2.16 20.62
N PRO A 68 18.08 -3.24 21.38
CA PRO A 68 18.45 -4.58 20.93
C PRO A 68 17.72 -4.96 19.64
N LEU A 69 18.35 -5.81 18.83
CA LEU A 69 17.78 -6.32 17.58
C LEU A 69 16.48 -7.09 17.87
N ASN A 70 15.34 -6.55 17.45
CA ASN A 70 14.11 -7.32 17.42
C ASN A 70 13.99 -8.07 16.09
N VAL A 71 14.39 -9.35 16.09
CA VAL A 71 14.30 -10.26 14.93
C VAL A 71 12.90 -10.25 14.32
N GLN A 72 11.87 -10.21 15.16
CA GLN A 72 10.48 -10.32 14.75
C GLN A 72 9.94 -9.06 14.05
N GLU A 73 10.63 -7.93 14.13
CA GLU A 73 10.25 -6.69 13.46
C GLU A 73 10.99 -6.43 12.15
N LEU A 74 11.96 -7.30 11.81
CA LEU A 74 12.68 -7.24 10.56
C LEU A 74 12.01 -8.10 9.50
N VAL A 75 12.16 -7.65 8.25
CA VAL A 75 11.73 -8.38 7.07
C VAL A 75 12.94 -8.68 6.19
N THR A 76 12.86 -9.78 5.44
CA THR A 76 13.87 -10.14 4.44
C THR A 76 14.06 -9.04 3.39
N GLY A 77 15.25 -8.99 2.79
CA GLY A 77 15.64 -8.04 1.73
C GLY A 77 15.81 -6.58 2.18
N ALA A 78 15.61 -6.26 3.46
CA ALA A 78 15.95 -4.94 3.99
C ALA A 78 17.48 -4.75 4.08
N VAL A 79 17.99 -3.66 3.50
CA VAL A 79 19.40 -3.27 3.59
C VAL A 79 19.60 -2.36 4.80
N VAL A 80 20.42 -2.79 5.75
CA VAL A 80 20.66 -2.11 7.04
C VAL A 80 22.14 -2.12 7.39
N ALA A 81 22.56 -1.14 8.20
CA ALA A 81 23.86 -1.16 8.84
C ALA A 81 23.74 -1.75 10.26
N VAL A 82 24.65 -2.65 10.62
CA VAL A 82 24.65 -3.33 11.93
C VAL A 82 26.00 -3.09 12.61
N ARG A 83 25.98 -2.75 13.91
CA ARG A 83 27.17 -2.61 14.75
C ARG A 83 27.17 -3.70 15.82
N GLY A 84 28.28 -4.39 16.01
CA GLY A 84 28.35 -5.50 16.96
C GLY A 84 29.73 -6.09 17.10
N ILE A 85 29.79 -7.27 17.73
CA ILE A 85 31.03 -8.02 17.98
C ILE A 85 30.87 -9.42 17.39
N HIS A 86 31.88 -9.86 16.65
CA HIS A 86 31.95 -11.24 16.14
C HIS A 86 32.39 -12.18 17.27
N GLU A 87 31.60 -13.21 17.55
CA GLU A 87 31.95 -14.25 18.52
C GLU A 87 32.70 -15.43 17.88
N ALA A 88 33.49 -16.14 18.67
CA ALA A 88 34.24 -17.30 18.19
C ALA A 88 33.35 -18.44 17.64
N GLY A 89 32.07 -18.45 18.02
CA GLY A 89 31.06 -19.41 17.52
C GLY A 89 30.54 -19.13 16.10
N GLY A 90 30.91 -18.01 15.48
CA GLY A 90 30.45 -17.59 14.15
C GLY A 90 29.21 -16.67 14.15
N ASP A 91 28.63 -16.44 15.33
CA ASP A 91 27.53 -15.49 15.51
C ASP A 91 28.03 -14.05 15.62
N PHE A 92 27.20 -13.11 15.19
CA PHE A 92 27.44 -11.67 15.35
C PHE A 92 26.51 -11.07 16.38
N MET A 93 27.08 -10.62 17.50
CA MET A 93 26.35 -10.04 18.61
C MET A 93 26.03 -8.58 18.33
N VAL A 94 24.77 -8.30 18.02
CA VAL A 94 24.32 -6.97 17.62
C VAL A 94 24.19 -6.03 18.81
N SER A 95 24.83 -4.88 18.71
CA SER A 95 24.76 -3.76 19.67
C SER A 95 23.90 -2.59 19.19
N ALA A 96 23.74 -2.43 17.87
CA ALA A 96 22.88 -1.41 17.26
C ALA A 96 22.56 -1.74 15.80
N ILE A 97 21.42 -1.25 15.32
CA ILE A 97 20.99 -1.31 13.92
C ILE A 97 20.66 0.11 13.43
N CYS A 98 20.97 0.39 12.17
CA CYS A 98 20.70 1.67 11.54
C CYS A 98 20.09 1.45 10.16
N PHE A 99 18.94 2.10 9.94
CA PHE A 99 18.29 2.12 8.63
C PHE A 99 18.83 3.29 7.78
N PRO A 100 18.73 3.24 6.44
CA PRO A 100 19.10 4.36 5.57
C PRO A 100 18.37 5.68 5.90
N GLY A 101 17.18 5.59 6.52
CA GLY A 101 16.32 6.73 6.82
C GLY A 101 15.62 7.27 5.57
N VAL A 102 14.84 8.34 5.73
CA VAL A 102 14.09 8.94 4.61
C VAL A 102 15.04 9.48 3.54
N ALA A 103 14.73 9.24 2.26
CA ALA A 103 15.52 9.71 1.11
C ALA A 103 15.31 11.21 0.87
N PRO A 104 16.34 11.99 0.49
CA PRO A 104 16.19 13.42 0.30
C PRO A 104 15.14 13.76 -0.77
N ASN A 105 14.31 14.76 -0.51
CA ASN A 105 13.37 15.31 -1.50
C ASN A 105 13.86 16.70 -1.95
N PRO A 106 14.33 16.85 -3.21
CA PRO A 106 14.81 18.13 -3.71
C PRO A 106 13.69 19.12 -4.08
N HIS A 107 12.42 18.68 -4.07
CA HIS A 107 11.26 19.49 -4.40
C HIS A 107 10.57 19.91 -3.10
N PRO A 108 10.67 21.17 -2.66
CA PRO A 108 9.94 21.64 -1.49
C PRO A 108 8.44 21.68 -1.77
N LEU A 109 7.62 21.56 -0.72
CA LEU A 109 6.18 21.72 -0.85
C LEU A 109 5.84 23.12 -1.40
N PRO A 110 4.86 23.22 -2.31
CA PRO A 110 4.40 24.49 -2.87
C PRO A 110 3.59 25.26 -1.82
N GLY A 111 4.25 26.05 -0.98
CA GLY A 111 3.64 27.03 -0.07
C GLY A 111 4.09 26.90 1.39
N PRO A 112 3.72 27.87 2.25
CA PRO A 112 3.88 27.74 3.70
C PRO A 112 2.92 26.66 4.17
N ALA A 113 3.36 25.41 4.08
CA ALA A 113 2.52 24.27 4.36
C ALA A 113 2.08 24.37 5.84
N LEU A 114 0.80 24.69 6.05
CA LEU A 114 0.12 24.55 7.34
C LEU A 114 -0.07 23.04 7.55
N VAL A 115 1.04 22.31 7.68
CA VAL A 115 1.02 20.87 7.81
C VAL A 115 0.46 20.57 9.19
N SER A 116 -0.80 20.15 9.23
CA SER A 116 -1.42 19.74 10.48
C SER A 116 -0.81 18.40 10.92
N GLN A 117 -0.14 18.40 12.07
CA GLN A 117 0.31 17.16 12.73
C GLN A 117 -0.87 16.29 13.17
N GLN A 118 -2.03 16.90 13.40
CA GLN A 118 -3.25 16.20 13.77
C GLN A 118 -4.04 15.79 12.53
N ALA A 119 -4.45 14.52 12.51
CA ALA A 119 -5.53 14.05 11.65
C ALA A 119 -6.82 14.76 12.08
N SER A 120 -7.09 15.98 11.58
CA SER A 120 -8.36 16.62 11.89
C SER A 120 -9.45 15.88 11.12
N VAL A 121 -10.18 15.07 11.90
CA VAL A 121 -11.37 14.29 11.52
C VAL A 121 -12.56 15.21 11.17
N VAL A 122 -12.32 16.51 11.07
CA VAL A 122 -13.33 17.55 10.86
C VAL A 122 -12.84 18.46 9.74
N ALA A 123 -13.65 18.65 8.70
CA ALA A 123 -13.40 19.51 7.54
C ALA A 123 -13.32 21.02 7.89
N ALA A 124 -12.92 21.37 9.11
CA ALA A 124 -12.92 22.73 9.64
C ALA A 124 -11.86 23.65 8.99
N ASP A 125 -10.89 23.08 8.26
CA ASP A 125 -9.84 23.82 7.57
C ASP A 125 -10.05 23.96 6.05
N ALA A 126 -11.20 23.51 5.52
CA ALA A 126 -11.54 23.64 4.10
C ALA A 126 -11.70 25.11 3.74
N ALA A 127 -10.69 25.69 3.08
CA ALA A 127 -10.76 27.07 2.60
C ALA A 127 -11.40 27.10 1.21
N PRO A 128 -12.12 28.19 0.86
CA PRO A 128 -12.55 28.41 -0.52
C PRO A 128 -11.33 28.37 -1.46
N GLY A 129 -11.34 27.46 -2.43
CA GLY A 129 -10.27 27.30 -3.41
C GLY A 129 -9.27 26.19 -3.11
N ASP A 130 -9.43 25.45 -2.00
CA ASP A 130 -8.67 24.23 -1.76
C ASP A 130 -8.94 23.19 -2.86
N LYS A 131 -7.93 22.35 -3.11
CA LYS A 131 -7.99 21.26 -4.08
C LYS A 131 -7.72 19.94 -3.37
N TYR A 132 -8.47 18.91 -3.75
CA TYR A 132 -8.39 17.59 -3.14
C TYR A 132 -8.08 16.50 -4.16
N ILE A 133 -7.29 15.51 -3.75
CA ILE A 133 -7.18 14.22 -4.45
C ILE A 133 -8.03 13.21 -3.70
N ALA A 134 -8.95 12.56 -4.40
CA ALA A 134 -9.71 11.45 -3.85
C ALA A 134 -8.97 10.14 -4.08
N PHE A 135 -8.92 9.29 -3.05
CA PHE A 135 -8.41 7.93 -3.11
C PHE A 135 -9.52 6.93 -2.79
N ALA A 136 -9.65 5.92 -3.63
CA ALA A 136 -10.44 4.73 -3.38
C ALA A 136 -9.56 3.50 -3.62
N SER A 137 -9.91 2.37 -2.99
CA SER A 137 -9.26 1.09 -3.28
C SER A 137 -10.22 -0.03 -2.91
N GLY A 138 -10.03 -1.24 -3.45
CA GLY A 138 -10.79 -2.40 -3.00
C GLY A 138 -12.29 -2.29 -3.23
N LEU A 139 -12.72 -1.82 -4.41
CA LEU A 139 -14.14 -1.81 -4.83
C LEU A 139 -14.72 -3.23 -4.88
N CYS A 140 -13.87 -4.19 -5.26
CA CYS A 140 -14.12 -5.63 -5.32
C CYS A 140 -15.44 -6.02 -6.02
N LEU A 141 -15.83 -5.39 -7.12
CA LEU A 141 -17.16 -5.47 -7.75
C LEU A 141 -17.65 -6.90 -8.07
N GLY A 142 -16.76 -7.88 -8.22
CA GLY A 142 -17.13 -9.29 -8.39
C GLY A 142 -17.48 -10.01 -7.09
N GLY A 143 -17.09 -9.46 -5.94
CA GLY A 143 -17.28 -10.06 -4.63
C GLY A 143 -18.75 -10.28 -4.27
N SER A 144 -19.05 -11.42 -3.65
CA SER A 144 -20.43 -11.76 -3.21
C SER A 144 -20.98 -10.85 -2.10
N LYS A 145 -20.13 -10.06 -1.44
CA LYS A 145 -20.47 -9.15 -0.34
C LYS A 145 -20.45 -7.68 -0.76
N VAL A 146 -20.32 -7.39 -2.05
CA VAL A 146 -20.30 -6.00 -2.53
C VAL A 146 -21.65 -5.36 -2.31
N ASP A 147 -21.62 -4.16 -1.73
CA ASP A 147 -22.78 -3.30 -1.60
C ASP A 147 -22.75 -2.24 -2.70
N MET A 148 -23.46 -2.51 -3.80
CA MET A 148 -23.49 -1.61 -4.96
C MET A 148 -24.13 -0.26 -4.63
N LEU A 149 -24.99 -0.18 -3.61
CA LEU A 149 -25.56 1.09 -3.18
C LEU A 149 -24.46 2.00 -2.62
N LYS A 150 -23.54 1.48 -1.79
CA LYS A 150 -22.40 2.26 -1.30
C LYS A 150 -21.52 2.75 -2.44
N THR A 151 -21.26 1.88 -3.43
CA THR A 151 -20.50 2.26 -4.61
C THR A 151 -21.19 3.39 -5.37
N GLN A 152 -22.48 3.27 -5.66
CA GLN A 152 -23.23 4.33 -6.35
C GLN A 152 -23.22 5.64 -5.56
N LEU A 153 -23.46 5.61 -4.24
CA LEU A 153 -23.42 6.81 -3.40
C LEU A 153 -22.05 7.51 -3.47
N ALA A 154 -20.96 6.75 -3.50
CA ALA A 154 -19.62 7.32 -3.62
C ALA A 154 -19.38 7.97 -4.99
N PHE A 155 -19.82 7.34 -6.07
CA PHE A 155 -19.68 7.89 -7.43
C PHE A 155 -20.62 9.08 -7.65
N ASP A 156 -21.84 9.07 -7.10
CA ASP A 156 -22.76 10.21 -7.10
C ASP A 156 -22.18 11.39 -6.29
N PHE A 157 -21.51 11.11 -5.17
CA PHE A 157 -20.78 12.15 -4.41
C PHE A 157 -19.63 12.74 -5.23
N LEU A 158 -18.80 11.90 -5.86
CA LEU A 158 -17.65 12.34 -6.66
C LEU A 158 -18.06 13.15 -7.90
N THR A 159 -19.22 12.85 -8.48
CA THR A 159 -19.79 13.59 -9.62
C THR A 159 -20.61 14.82 -9.20
N GLY A 160 -20.84 15.02 -7.89
CA GLY A 160 -21.62 16.13 -7.36
C GLY A 160 -23.14 15.96 -7.46
N ASN A 161 -23.62 14.75 -7.79
CA ASN A 161 -25.04 14.40 -7.85
C ASN A 161 -25.66 14.11 -6.46
N LEU A 162 -24.83 13.86 -5.44
CA LEU A 162 -25.25 13.57 -4.07
C LEU A 162 -24.85 14.70 -3.10
N GLY A 163 -25.69 14.93 -2.10
CA GLY A 163 -25.39 15.78 -0.95
C GLY A 163 -26.03 17.18 -1.02
N SER A 164 -25.85 17.92 0.08
CA SER A 164 -26.23 19.33 0.23
C SER A 164 -25.32 20.24 -0.63
N PRO A 165 -25.67 21.52 -0.84
CA PRO A 165 -24.82 22.46 -1.56
C PRO A 165 -23.39 22.59 -0.98
N VAL A 166 -23.22 22.38 0.32
CA VAL A 166 -21.91 22.40 0.99
C VAL A 166 -21.08 21.17 0.61
N GLU A 167 -21.70 19.99 0.58
CA GLU A 167 -21.04 18.74 0.17
C GLU A 167 -20.72 18.76 -1.33
N GLN A 168 -21.62 19.28 -2.16
CA GLN A 168 -21.38 19.47 -3.59
C GLN A 168 -20.23 20.46 -3.85
N GLN A 169 -20.08 21.50 -3.01
CA GLN A 169 -18.94 22.40 -3.08
C GLN A 169 -17.62 21.70 -2.74
N LEU A 170 -17.62 20.78 -1.77
CA LEU A 170 -16.46 19.93 -1.48
C LEU A 170 -16.16 19.00 -2.67
N SER A 171 -17.16 18.35 -3.26
CA SER A 171 -17.00 17.50 -4.44
C SER A 171 -16.39 18.27 -5.63
N ALA A 172 -16.85 19.51 -5.86
CA ALA A 172 -16.32 20.38 -6.90
C ALA A 172 -14.85 20.78 -6.71
N GLN A 173 -14.30 20.64 -5.50
CA GLN A 173 -12.89 20.88 -5.18
C GLN A 173 -12.01 19.63 -5.38
N ILE A 174 -12.59 18.46 -5.68
CA ILE A 174 -11.84 17.25 -6.00
C ILE A 174 -11.32 17.37 -7.44
N VAL A 175 -10.00 17.33 -7.61
CA VAL A 175 -9.35 17.56 -8.92
C VAL A 175 -8.85 16.29 -9.60
N ARG A 176 -8.78 15.18 -8.87
CA ARG A 176 -8.43 13.85 -9.40
C ARG A 176 -8.91 12.75 -8.46
N LEU A 177 -9.34 11.63 -9.02
CA LEU A 177 -9.58 10.37 -8.33
C LEU A 177 -8.45 9.37 -8.66
N VAL A 178 -7.92 8.70 -7.65
CA VAL A 178 -7.00 7.57 -7.80
C VAL A 178 -7.64 6.32 -7.21
N ILE A 179 -7.81 5.29 -8.04
CA ILE A 179 -8.31 3.98 -7.62
C ILE A 179 -7.12 3.02 -7.50
N ALA A 180 -6.68 2.78 -6.27
CA ALA A 180 -5.46 2.03 -5.93
C ALA A 180 -5.70 0.51 -5.86
N GLY A 181 -6.11 -0.09 -6.98
CA GLY A 181 -6.28 -1.54 -7.16
C GLY A 181 -7.41 -2.17 -6.34
N GLY A 182 -7.64 -3.46 -6.58
CA GLY A 182 -8.68 -4.25 -5.91
C GLY A 182 -10.08 -3.95 -6.48
N CYS A 183 -10.16 -3.73 -7.80
CA CYS A 183 -11.42 -3.30 -8.41
C CYS A 183 -12.39 -4.46 -8.63
N ILE A 184 -11.89 -5.61 -9.07
CA ILE A 184 -12.74 -6.77 -9.41
C ILE A 184 -12.83 -7.76 -8.26
N GLY A 185 -11.71 -8.17 -7.66
CA GLY A 185 -11.68 -9.02 -6.46
C GLY A 185 -12.04 -10.50 -6.68
N GLN A 186 -12.12 -10.96 -7.93
CA GLN A 186 -12.41 -12.37 -8.29
C GLN A 186 -11.71 -12.80 -9.59
N LEU A 187 -10.37 -12.75 -9.62
CA LEU A 187 -9.62 -13.12 -10.81
C LEU A 187 -9.79 -14.60 -11.19
N GLU A 188 -9.89 -15.50 -10.22
CA GLU A 188 -10.11 -16.94 -10.45
C GLU A 188 -11.44 -17.22 -11.17
N ALA A 189 -12.51 -16.52 -10.78
CA ALA A 189 -13.82 -16.65 -11.42
C ALA A 189 -13.80 -16.14 -12.87
N LEU A 190 -13.07 -15.04 -13.13
CA LEU A 190 -12.84 -14.51 -14.48
C LEU A 190 -12.02 -15.47 -15.35
N ALA A 191 -11.04 -16.16 -14.78
CA ALA A 191 -10.19 -17.11 -15.47
C ALA A 191 -10.87 -18.47 -15.75
N GLY A 192 -12.14 -18.65 -15.34
CA GLY A 192 -12.88 -19.91 -15.48
C GLY A 192 -12.46 -21.00 -14.49
N GLY A 193 -11.65 -20.65 -13.49
CA GLY A 193 -11.25 -21.51 -12.38
C GLY A 193 -12.30 -21.45 -11.28
N GLY A 194 -13.23 -22.40 -11.25
CA GLY A 194 -14.15 -22.53 -10.12
C GLY A 194 -13.39 -22.80 -8.82
N VAL A 195 -13.68 -22.03 -7.77
CA VAL A 195 -13.23 -22.33 -6.41
C VAL A 195 -13.71 -23.73 -6.04
N GLY A 196 -12.80 -24.70 -5.97
CA GLY A 196 -13.12 -26.07 -5.54
C GLY A 196 -13.25 -27.13 -6.64
N GLY A 197 -12.67 -26.94 -7.83
CA GLY A 197 -12.50 -28.04 -8.80
C GLY A 197 -13.79 -28.53 -9.47
N SER A 198 -14.93 -27.88 -9.24
CA SER A 198 -16.14 -28.06 -10.06
C SER A 198 -16.11 -27.09 -11.25
N ALA A 199 -15.16 -27.28 -12.16
CA ALA A 199 -15.23 -26.70 -13.49
C ALA A 199 -16.36 -27.40 -14.29
N SER A 200 -17.62 -27.14 -13.92
CA SER A 200 -18.81 -27.65 -14.64
C SER A 200 -19.39 -26.61 -15.61
N GLY A 201 -18.61 -25.59 -15.99
CA GLY A 201 -18.98 -24.64 -17.03
C GLY A 201 -18.14 -24.89 -18.28
N ASN A 202 -18.78 -25.23 -19.40
CA ASN A 202 -18.10 -25.30 -20.68
C ASN A 202 -17.48 -23.92 -20.99
N ALA A 203 -16.15 -23.84 -21.16
CA ALA A 203 -15.44 -22.61 -21.49
C ALA A 203 -15.94 -21.94 -22.78
N TYR A 204 -16.70 -22.68 -23.61
CA TYR A 204 -17.35 -22.18 -24.83
C TYR A 204 -18.78 -21.67 -24.63
N ASN A 205 -19.32 -21.70 -23.41
CA ASN A 205 -20.66 -21.18 -23.12
C ASN A 205 -20.62 -19.65 -22.96
N ARG A 206 -21.04 -18.94 -24.03
CA ARG A 206 -21.09 -17.47 -24.07
C ARG A 206 -21.94 -16.85 -22.95
N GLN A 207 -22.98 -17.53 -22.47
CA GLN A 207 -23.86 -16.98 -21.43
C GLN A 207 -23.17 -17.02 -20.05
N ALA A 208 -22.44 -18.11 -19.74
CA ALA A 208 -21.63 -18.21 -18.54
C ALA A 208 -20.45 -17.21 -18.55
N GLN A 209 -19.79 -17.04 -19.71
CA GLN A 209 -18.75 -16.01 -19.87
C GLN A 209 -19.28 -14.59 -19.71
N GLY A 210 -20.49 -14.31 -20.21
CA GLY A 210 -21.13 -13.01 -20.06
C GLY A 210 -21.37 -12.65 -18.59
N ALA A 211 -21.78 -13.62 -17.76
CA ALA A 211 -21.96 -13.42 -16.32
C ALA A 211 -20.62 -13.20 -15.58
N ALA A 212 -19.58 -13.95 -15.94
CA ALA A 212 -18.25 -13.80 -15.34
C ALA A 212 -17.61 -12.43 -15.60
N LEU A 213 -17.91 -11.81 -16.74
CA LEU A 213 -17.37 -10.50 -17.14
C LEU A 213 -18.20 -9.30 -16.65
N GLN A 214 -19.34 -9.51 -15.97
CA GLN A 214 -20.17 -8.39 -15.51
C GLN A 214 -19.41 -7.41 -14.61
N PRO A 215 -18.59 -7.83 -13.63
CA PRO A 215 -17.86 -6.89 -12.79
C PRO A 215 -16.90 -5.98 -13.57
N VAL A 216 -16.36 -6.46 -14.69
CA VAL A 216 -15.48 -5.66 -15.57
C VAL A 216 -16.31 -4.63 -16.35
N ARG A 217 -17.52 -4.99 -16.77
CA ARG A 217 -18.45 -4.07 -17.45
C ARG A 217 -18.97 -3.01 -16.49
N ASP A 218 -19.34 -3.40 -15.28
CA ASP A 218 -19.79 -2.48 -14.24
C ASP A 218 -18.68 -1.49 -13.88
N LEU A 219 -17.45 -1.97 -13.76
CA LEU A 219 -16.27 -1.11 -13.59
C LEU A 219 -16.12 -0.11 -14.74
N ASP A 220 -16.18 -0.58 -15.99
CA ASP A 220 -16.04 0.29 -17.17
C ASP A 220 -17.11 1.39 -17.23
N LEU A 221 -18.35 1.06 -16.89
CA LEU A 221 -19.46 2.02 -16.85
C LEU A 221 -19.29 3.04 -15.72
N LEU A 222 -18.97 2.60 -14.50
CA LEU A 222 -18.71 3.48 -13.36
C LEU A 222 -17.54 4.43 -13.66
N LEU A 223 -16.46 3.91 -14.24
CA LEU A 223 -15.30 4.71 -14.63
C LEU A 223 -15.64 5.70 -15.74
N ALA A 224 -16.43 5.32 -16.74
CA ALA A 224 -16.88 6.22 -17.80
C ALA A 224 -17.72 7.38 -17.23
N GLU A 225 -18.63 7.08 -16.30
CA GLU A 225 -19.47 8.07 -15.63
C GLU A 225 -18.62 9.12 -14.88
N VAL A 226 -17.73 8.69 -13.99
CA VAL A 226 -16.90 9.63 -13.23
C VAL A 226 -15.87 10.35 -14.12
N SER A 227 -15.32 9.66 -15.14
CA SER A 227 -14.32 10.25 -16.05
C SER A 227 -14.91 11.34 -16.95
N ALA A 228 -16.24 11.43 -17.06
CA ALA A 228 -16.89 12.53 -17.77
C ALA A 228 -16.68 13.88 -17.10
N GLY A 229 -16.52 13.91 -15.77
CA GLY A 229 -16.38 15.15 -14.98
C GLY A 229 -15.07 15.27 -14.18
N LEU A 230 -14.37 14.16 -13.90
CA LEU A 230 -13.23 14.11 -12.99
C LEU A 230 -12.07 13.29 -13.60
N PRO A 231 -10.82 13.79 -13.61
CA PRO A 231 -9.67 12.97 -13.96
C PRO A 231 -9.52 11.74 -13.07
N VAL A 232 -9.34 10.56 -13.65
CA VAL A 232 -9.28 9.28 -12.93
C VAL A 232 -8.05 8.47 -13.32
N ASP A 233 -7.26 8.08 -12.32
CA ASP A 233 -6.14 7.17 -12.45
C ASP A 233 -6.52 5.81 -11.87
N LEU A 234 -6.56 4.76 -12.70
CA LEU A 234 -6.86 3.40 -12.29
C LEU A 234 -5.57 2.56 -12.21
N MET A 235 -5.25 2.08 -11.01
CA MET A 235 -4.15 1.15 -10.77
C MET A 235 -4.67 -0.30 -10.68
N PRO A 236 -3.93 -1.30 -11.18
CA PRO A 236 -4.25 -2.71 -10.96
C PRO A 236 -3.88 -3.17 -9.54
N GLY A 237 -4.63 -4.12 -8.97
CA GLY A 237 -4.29 -4.87 -7.76
C GLY A 237 -3.96 -6.35 -8.04
N THR A 238 -3.83 -7.17 -6.99
CA THR A 238 -3.56 -8.62 -7.12
C THR A 238 -4.65 -9.38 -7.86
N GLU A 239 -5.90 -9.05 -7.55
CA GLU A 239 -7.10 -9.75 -8.04
C GLU A 239 -7.74 -9.05 -9.25
N ASP A 240 -6.97 -8.18 -9.92
CA ASP A 240 -7.38 -7.50 -11.14
C ASP A 240 -6.70 -8.15 -12.35
N PRO A 241 -7.29 -8.07 -13.56
CA PRO A 241 -6.75 -8.69 -14.77
C PRO A 241 -5.51 -7.95 -15.31
N ALA A 242 -4.40 -8.10 -14.60
CA ALA A 242 -3.05 -7.63 -14.93
C ALA A 242 -2.02 -8.73 -14.62
N ASN A 243 -0.73 -8.48 -14.83
CA ASN A 243 0.31 -9.41 -14.38
C ASN A 243 0.39 -9.47 -12.84
N VAL A 244 0.74 -10.64 -12.32
CA VAL A 244 0.85 -10.89 -10.86
C VAL A 244 2.10 -10.24 -10.27
N ALA A 245 3.23 -10.36 -10.96
CA ALA A 245 4.52 -9.84 -10.48
C ALA A 245 4.54 -8.31 -10.47
N LEU A 246 5.13 -7.70 -9.44
CA LEU A 246 5.43 -6.27 -9.46
C LEU A 246 6.61 -5.96 -10.40
N PRO A 247 6.63 -4.79 -11.06
CA PRO A 247 5.53 -3.84 -11.22
C PRO A 247 4.41 -4.40 -12.12
N GLN A 248 3.15 -4.18 -11.71
CA GLN A 248 2.00 -4.53 -12.53
C GLN A 248 1.79 -3.49 -13.62
N GLN A 249 1.62 -3.96 -14.85
CA GLN A 249 1.33 -3.16 -16.03
C GLN A 249 -0.12 -2.68 -16.01
N PRO A 250 -0.43 -1.56 -16.69
CA PRO A 250 -1.79 -1.05 -16.73
C PRO A 250 -2.78 -2.05 -17.32
N MET A 251 -4.03 -2.03 -16.84
CA MET A 251 -5.10 -2.88 -17.36
C MET A 251 -5.27 -2.70 -18.87
N HIS A 252 -5.46 -3.80 -19.59
CA HIS A 252 -5.53 -3.75 -21.05
C HIS A 252 -6.75 -2.95 -21.54
N ARG A 253 -6.58 -2.20 -22.64
CA ARG A 253 -7.60 -1.27 -23.17
C ARG A 253 -8.93 -1.94 -23.53
N CYS A 254 -8.89 -3.22 -23.91
CA CYS A 254 -10.09 -3.97 -24.28
C CYS A 254 -11.05 -4.22 -23.11
N LEU A 255 -10.58 -4.11 -21.86
CA LEU A 255 -11.39 -4.30 -20.67
C LEU A 255 -12.24 -3.08 -20.35
N LEU A 256 -11.79 -1.90 -20.79
CA LEU A 256 -12.36 -0.60 -20.40
C LEU A 256 -12.63 0.29 -21.64
N PRO A 257 -13.47 -0.18 -22.59
CA PRO A 257 -13.75 0.57 -23.81
C PRO A 257 -14.53 1.87 -23.57
N ALA A 258 -15.48 1.92 -22.62
CA ALA A 258 -16.28 3.12 -22.36
C ALA A 258 -15.44 4.19 -21.64
N ALA A 259 -14.79 3.83 -20.53
CA ALA A 259 -13.91 4.75 -19.80
C ALA A 259 -12.75 5.23 -20.68
N GLY A 260 -12.22 4.35 -21.54
CA GLY A 260 -11.14 4.64 -22.47
C GLY A 260 -11.46 5.71 -23.52
N MET A 261 -12.72 6.13 -23.69
CA MET A 261 -13.10 7.25 -24.56
C MET A 261 -12.80 8.62 -23.94
N HIS A 262 -12.63 8.67 -22.61
CA HIS A 262 -12.36 9.90 -21.88
C HIS A 262 -10.85 10.17 -21.82
N SER A 263 -10.43 11.35 -22.27
CA SER A 263 -9.01 11.77 -22.22
C SER A 263 -8.49 11.99 -20.78
N SER A 264 -9.42 12.22 -19.85
CA SER A 264 -9.22 12.34 -18.41
C SER A 264 -9.00 10.99 -17.69
N PHE A 265 -9.19 9.87 -18.38
CA PHE A 265 -9.01 8.53 -17.82
C PHE A 265 -7.61 7.97 -18.11
N VAL A 266 -6.87 7.67 -17.04
CA VAL A 266 -5.51 7.12 -17.09
C VAL A 266 -5.52 5.70 -16.53
N ARG A 267 -4.99 4.76 -17.31
CA ARG A 267 -4.64 3.41 -16.83
C ARG A 267 -3.21 3.47 -16.33
N ALA A 268 -3.04 3.43 -15.01
CA ALA A 268 -1.77 3.54 -14.32
C ALA A 268 -1.11 2.16 -14.08
N THR A 269 0.17 2.16 -13.76
CA THR A 269 0.91 0.99 -13.27
C THR A 269 0.67 0.79 -11.77
N ASN A 270 1.14 -0.34 -11.22
CA ASN A 270 1.33 -0.49 -9.78
C ASN A 270 2.78 -0.95 -9.51
N PRO A 271 3.63 -0.17 -8.83
CA PRO A 271 3.35 1.14 -8.20
C PRO A 271 2.99 2.26 -9.20
N HIS A 272 2.41 3.35 -8.67
CA HIS A 272 2.06 4.57 -9.43
C HIS A 272 2.67 5.81 -8.79
N GLU A 273 3.26 6.67 -9.61
CA GLU A 273 3.83 7.96 -9.21
C GLU A 273 3.23 9.06 -10.07
N PHE A 274 2.81 10.17 -9.46
CA PHE A 274 2.28 11.33 -10.16
C PHE A 274 2.47 12.62 -9.37
N GLU A 275 2.33 13.76 -10.06
CA GLU A 275 2.33 15.09 -9.46
C GLU A 275 0.97 15.76 -9.67
N ALA A 276 0.51 16.47 -8.64
CA ALA A 276 -0.67 17.34 -8.71
C ALA A 276 -0.40 18.63 -7.93
N ASP A 277 -0.45 19.77 -8.61
CA ASP A 277 -0.25 21.11 -8.03
C ASP A 277 1.06 21.24 -7.22
N GLY A 278 2.15 20.64 -7.71
CA GLY A 278 3.47 20.61 -7.06
C GLY A 278 3.61 19.61 -5.89
N VAL A 279 2.55 18.86 -5.55
CA VAL A 279 2.59 17.76 -4.58
C VAL A 279 2.86 16.45 -5.31
N ARG A 280 3.82 15.66 -4.81
CA ARG A 280 4.30 14.42 -5.43
C ARG A 280 3.74 13.24 -4.66
N PHE A 281 3.06 12.36 -5.37
CA PHE A 281 2.40 11.18 -4.83
C PHE A 281 3.10 9.94 -5.35
N LEU A 282 3.35 9.01 -4.46
CA LEU A 282 3.81 7.66 -4.79
C LEU A 282 2.96 6.68 -4.01
N GLY A 283 2.55 5.60 -4.63
CA GLY A 283 1.81 4.58 -3.92
C GLY A 283 1.66 3.28 -4.67
N CYS A 284 1.04 2.34 -3.99
CA CYS A 284 0.86 0.98 -4.47
C CYS A 284 -0.50 0.43 -4.05
N SER A 285 -0.88 -0.70 -4.63
CA SER A 285 -2.19 -1.33 -4.38
C SER A 285 -2.23 -2.19 -3.10
N GLY A 286 -1.23 -2.12 -2.22
CA GLY A 286 -1.28 -2.75 -0.89
C GLY A 286 -0.43 -4.00 -0.69
N GLN A 287 -0.04 -4.68 -1.78
CA GLN A 287 0.59 -6.00 -1.70
C GLN A 287 1.90 -6.03 -0.91
N ASN A 288 2.69 -4.98 -1.03
CA ASN A 288 3.97 -4.84 -0.32
C ASN A 288 3.78 -4.81 1.21
N ILE A 289 2.86 -4.00 1.71
CA ILE A 289 2.59 -3.88 3.15
C ILE A 289 1.87 -5.12 3.68
N ASP A 290 0.97 -5.71 2.88
CA ASP A 290 0.34 -6.99 3.21
C ASP A 290 1.32 -8.15 3.26
N ASP A 291 2.33 -8.16 2.38
CA ASP A 291 3.37 -9.17 2.40
C ASP A 291 4.29 -8.97 3.61
N MET A 292 4.76 -7.75 3.89
CA MET A 292 5.54 -7.44 5.09
C MET A 292 4.84 -7.88 6.39
N ALA A 293 3.53 -7.64 6.51
CA ALA A 293 2.75 -8.01 7.70
C ALA A 293 2.66 -9.53 7.96
N LYS A 294 2.89 -10.36 6.93
CA LYS A 294 2.95 -11.82 7.09
C LYS A 294 4.25 -12.28 7.73
N TYR A 295 5.33 -11.53 7.56
CA TYR A 295 6.70 -11.93 7.94
C TYR A 295 7.33 -11.03 9.01
N CYS A 296 6.52 -10.25 9.74
CA CYS A 296 6.96 -9.58 10.96
C CYS A 296 5.80 -9.48 11.95
N THR A 297 6.09 -9.08 13.19
CA THR A 297 5.10 -8.94 14.27
C THR A 297 4.45 -7.56 14.31
N ILE A 298 4.92 -6.60 13.51
CA ILE A 298 4.35 -5.26 13.40
C ILE A 298 2.91 -5.37 12.85
N ARG A 299 1.94 -4.83 13.60
CA ARG A 299 0.51 -4.92 13.25
C ARG A 299 -0.06 -3.64 12.68
N ASP A 300 0.43 -2.48 13.12
CA ASP A 300 0.02 -1.21 12.54
C ASP A 300 0.58 -1.08 11.12
N ARG A 301 -0.33 -0.85 10.16
CA ARG A 301 0.04 -0.68 8.75
C ARG A 301 0.84 0.59 8.53
N LEU A 302 0.61 1.63 9.33
CA LEU A 302 1.41 2.85 9.25
C LEU A 302 2.86 2.61 9.70
N ASP A 303 3.10 1.77 10.70
CA ASP A 303 4.46 1.39 11.11
C ASP A 303 5.19 0.61 10.00
N LEU A 304 4.49 -0.24 9.27
CA LEU A 304 5.05 -0.95 8.11
C LEU A 304 5.35 0.00 6.93
N MET A 305 4.44 0.93 6.65
CA MET A 305 4.65 1.97 5.63
C MET A 305 5.84 2.88 5.99
N GLU A 306 5.96 3.25 7.25
CA GLU A 306 7.10 4.02 7.76
C GLU A 306 8.39 3.19 7.65
N ARG A 307 8.34 1.89 7.98
CA ARG A 307 9.48 0.98 7.80
C ARG A 307 9.93 0.91 6.35
N SER A 308 9.02 0.76 5.38
CA SER A 308 9.39 0.73 3.96
C SER A 308 10.04 2.04 3.51
N LEU A 309 9.55 3.18 4.02
CA LEU A 309 10.14 4.49 3.77
C LEU A 309 11.56 4.62 4.38
N MET A 310 11.75 4.18 5.62
CA MET A 310 13.05 4.21 6.31
C MET A 310 14.07 3.25 5.69
N CYS A 311 13.62 2.13 5.13
CA CYS A 311 14.44 1.23 4.33
C CYS A 311 14.81 1.81 2.95
N ARG A 312 14.20 2.92 2.53
CA ARG A 312 14.23 3.45 1.15
C ARG A 312 13.87 2.39 0.11
N HIS A 313 12.92 1.52 0.43
CA HIS A 313 12.54 0.42 -0.43
C HIS A 313 11.04 0.13 -0.31
N MET A 314 10.29 0.24 -1.41
CA MET A 314 8.83 0.07 -1.39
C MET A 314 8.41 -1.37 -1.06
N ALA A 315 9.18 -2.35 -1.50
CA ALA A 315 8.85 -3.77 -1.41
C ALA A 315 10.07 -4.61 -1.01
N PRO A 316 10.64 -4.41 0.21
CA PRO A 316 11.90 -5.06 0.61
C PRO A 316 11.81 -6.60 0.57
N THR A 317 10.61 -7.15 0.69
CA THR A 317 10.37 -8.59 0.66
C THR A 317 10.34 -9.19 -0.75
N ALA A 318 10.47 -8.37 -1.81
CA ALA A 318 10.62 -8.84 -3.18
C ALA A 318 12.11 -9.14 -3.48
N PRO A 319 12.44 -10.20 -4.23
CA PRO A 319 11.56 -11.22 -4.82
C PRO A 319 11.20 -12.38 -3.89
N ASP A 320 11.74 -12.43 -2.66
CA ASP A 320 11.78 -13.62 -1.82
C ASP A 320 10.39 -14.14 -1.39
N THR A 321 9.46 -13.24 -1.07
CA THR A 321 8.07 -13.59 -0.70
C THR A 321 7.05 -12.86 -1.55
N LEU A 322 7.35 -11.61 -1.94
CA LEU A 322 6.53 -10.87 -2.90
C LEU A 322 7.09 -11.05 -4.30
N THR A 323 6.27 -11.57 -5.22
CA THR A 323 6.70 -11.81 -6.60
C THR A 323 6.99 -10.49 -7.32
N CYS A 324 8.18 -10.37 -7.90
CA CYS A 324 8.53 -9.27 -8.80
C CYS A 324 9.20 -9.77 -10.08
N TYR A 325 9.24 -8.90 -11.08
CA TYR A 325 10.01 -9.14 -12.30
C TYR A 325 11.51 -9.18 -11.96
N PRO A 326 12.29 -10.12 -12.54
CA PRO A 326 13.73 -10.24 -12.25
C PRO A 326 14.52 -9.16 -12.99
N PHE A 327 14.61 -7.97 -12.40
CA PHE A 327 15.45 -6.89 -12.93
C PHE A 327 16.94 -7.25 -12.79
N HIS A 328 17.72 -6.91 -13.81
CA HIS A 328 19.16 -7.22 -13.84
C HIS A 328 20.04 -6.01 -13.48
N ASP A 329 19.62 -4.80 -13.85
CA ASP A 329 20.47 -3.60 -13.76
C ASP A 329 20.08 -2.67 -12.62
N LYS A 330 18.78 -2.41 -12.47
CA LYS A 330 18.23 -1.43 -11.51
C LYS A 330 16.96 -1.96 -10.88
N ASP A 331 16.91 -1.91 -9.56
CA ASP A 331 15.69 -2.18 -8.80
C ASP A 331 14.77 -0.95 -8.80
N PRO A 332 13.54 -1.03 -9.37
CA PRO A 332 12.61 0.08 -9.41
C PRO A 332 11.95 0.38 -8.06
N PHE A 333 12.08 -0.47 -7.05
CA PHE A 333 11.46 -0.28 -5.74
C PHE A 333 12.31 0.54 -4.78
N ILE A 334 13.56 0.85 -5.15
CA ILE A 334 14.44 1.73 -4.37
C ILE A 334 13.95 3.18 -4.46
N LEU A 335 13.77 3.81 -3.30
CA LEU A 335 13.34 5.19 -3.16
C LEU A 335 14.54 6.13 -3.21
N GLU A 336 14.87 6.62 -4.41
CA GLU A 336 15.94 7.62 -4.60
C GLU A 336 15.55 8.99 -4.03
N THR A 337 14.28 9.37 -4.15
CA THR A 337 13.72 10.57 -3.52
C THR A 337 12.42 10.19 -2.82
N SER A 338 12.10 10.78 -1.67
CA SER A 338 10.80 10.49 -1.06
C SER A 338 9.69 11.37 -1.63
N PRO A 339 8.46 10.83 -1.73
CA PRO A 339 7.28 11.58 -2.14
C PRO A 339 6.83 12.56 -1.04
N HIS A 340 5.92 13.46 -1.39
CA HIS A 340 5.19 14.27 -0.40
C HIS A 340 4.10 13.45 0.28
N VAL A 341 3.45 12.56 -0.49
CA VAL A 341 2.41 11.64 -0.01
C VAL A 341 2.77 10.22 -0.43
N TYR A 342 2.87 9.31 0.53
CA TYR A 342 3.05 7.88 0.30
C TYR A 342 1.75 7.15 0.67
N PHE A 343 1.02 6.66 -0.34
CA PHE A 343 -0.27 6.00 -0.16
C PHE A 343 -0.19 4.50 -0.42
N VAL A 344 -0.98 3.73 0.33
CA VAL A 344 -1.07 2.28 0.18
C VAL A 344 -2.55 1.88 0.16
N GLY A 345 -2.96 1.23 -0.93
CA GLY A 345 -4.32 0.75 -1.16
C GLY A 345 -4.66 -0.54 -0.42
N ASN A 346 -5.94 -0.91 -0.48
CA ASN A 346 -6.50 -2.17 0.00
C ASN A 346 -6.23 -2.48 1.48
N GLN A 347 -5.96 -1.45 2.29
CA GLN A 347 -5.66 -1.61 3.70
C GLN A 347 -6.91 -1.92 4.52
N PRO A 348 -6.77 -2.49 5.73
CA PRO A 348 -7.92 -2.93 6.50
C PRO A 348 -8.79 -1.80 7.04
N GLU A 349 -8.21 -0.64 7.28
CA GLU A 349 -8.85 0.56 7.81
C GLU A 349 -8.12 1.82 7.34
N PHE A 350 -8.80 2.96 7.44
CA PHE A 350 -8.19 4.25 7.15
C PHE A 350 -7.27 4.65 8.30
N ALA A 351 -6.06 5.05 7.97
CA ALA A 351 -5.12 5.62 8.92
C ALA A 351 -4.17 6.59 8.19
N THR A 352 -3.63 7.57 8.91
CA THR A 352 -2.65 8.49 8.35
C THR A 352 -1.64 8.95 9.40
N ARG A 353 -0.41 9.20 8.97
CA ARG A 353 0.68 9.72 9.80
C ARG A 353 1.53 10.69 9.01
N LEU A 354 1.97 11.77 9.64
CA LEU A 354 2.99 12.64 9.06
C LEU A 354 4.35 12.26 9.63
N VAL A 355 5.25 11.80 8.78
CA VAL A 355 6.62 11.46 9.15
C VAL A 355 7.51 12.65 8.86
N CYS A 356 8.15 13.19 9.90
CA CYS A 356 9.13 14.26 9.79
C CYS A 356 10.53 13.67 9.84
N ALA A 357 11.27 13.73 8.74
CA ALA A 357 12.67 13.34 8.72
C ALA A 357 13.52 14.44 9.36
N THR A 358 14.30 14.08 10.37
CA THR A 358 15.44 14.89 10.80
C THR A 358 16.60 14.59 9.85
N ALA A 359 17.25 15.62 9.31
CA ALA A 359 18.38 15.42 8.41
C ALA A 359 19.53 14.76 9.19
N ALA A 360 19.78 13.48 8.92
CA ALA A 360 20.88 12.73 9.50
C ALA A 360 22.21 13.45 9.21
N GLY A 361 22.89 13.91 10.26
CA GLY A 361 24.19 14.59 10.17
C GLY A 361 24.19 16.11 10.33
N SER A 362 23.05 16.76 10.54
CA SER A 362 23.01 18.20 10.87
C SER A 362 23.09 18.44 12.38
N SER A 363 24.31 18.67 12.89
CA SER A 363 24.55 19.17 14.26
C SER A 363 24.30 20.67 14.41
N SER A 364 23.66 21.32 13.43
CA SER A 364 23.36 22.76 13.48
C SER A 364 21.94 23.01 13.98
N SER A 365 21.84 23.78 15.05
CA SER A 365 20.65 24.32 15.72
C SER A 365 19.76 25.24 14.87
N SER A 366 19.70 25.04 13.55
CA SER A 366 18.75 25.72 12.68
C SER A 366 17.64 24.74 12.37
N ALA A 367 16.45 24.99 12.92
CA ALA A 367 15.19 24.32 12.61
C ALA A 367 14.76 24.60 11.15
N ALA A 368 15.61 24.26 10.18
CA ALA A 368 15.24 24.19 8.78
C ALA A 368 14.22 23.04 8.66
N ALA A 369 13.03 23.37 8.14
CA ALA A 369 11.90 22.45 8.04
C ALA A 369 12.35 21.08 7.52
N GLY A 370 12.32 20.08 8.40
CA GLY A 370 12.65 18.71 8.03
C GLY A 370 11.76 18.24 6.87
N GLN A 371 12.28 17.35 6.05
CA GLN A 371 11.49 16.76 4.99
C GLN A 371 10.29 16.01 5.59
N MET A 372 9.09 16.26 5.06
CA MET A 372 7.86 15.65 5.55
C MET A 372 7.25 14.73 4.50
N VAL A 373 6.79 13.56 4.94
CA VAL A 373 6.07 12.60 4.11
C VAL A 373 4.76 12.24 4.81
N ARG A 374 3.63 12.45 4.12
CA ARG A 374 2.31 12.04 4.59
C ARG A 374 2.05 10.60 4.19
N LEU A 375 1.95 9.71 5.17
CA LEU A 375 1.53 8.32 4.99
C LEU A 375 0.00 8.25 4.95
N VAL A 376 -0.56 7.54 3.98
CA VAL A 376 -2.01 7.34 3.83
C VAL A 376 -2.33 5.87 3.60
N SER A 377 -2.91 5.23 4.62
CA SER A 377 -3.52 3.90 4.52
C SER A 377 -4.93 4.05 3.96
N VAL A 378 -5.11 3.73 2.68
CA VAL A 378 -6.41 3.81 1.98
C VAL A 378 -7.15 2.49 2.21
N PRO A 379 -8.32 2.50 2.87
CA PRO A 379 -9.01 1.26 3.20
C PRO A 379 -9.63 0.61 1.96
N SER A 380 -9.86 -0.70 2.04
CA SER A 380 -10.77 -1.39 1.12
C SER A 380 -12.18 -0.82 1.24
N PHE A 381 -12.70 -0.29 0.13
CA PHE A 381 -14.02 0.31 0.03
C PHE A 381 -15.12 -0.73 0.24
N ALA A 382 -14.99 -1.93 -0.34
CA ALA A 382 -15.95 -3.02 -0.14
C ALA A 382 -16.12 -3.40 1.34
N ARG A 383 -15.08 -3.23 2.15
CA ARG A 383 -15.13 -3.50 3.59
C ARG A 383 -15.64 -2.34 4.43
N THR A 384 -15.24 -1.11 4.09
CA THR A 384 -15.40 0.07 4.97
C THR A 384 -16.39 1.10 4.44
N GLY A 385 -16.74 1.05 3.15
CA GLY A 385 -17.50 2.08 2.45
C GLY A 385 -16.81 3.44 2.48
N THR A 386 -15.48 3.52 2.56
CA THR A 386 -14.76 4.77 2.80
C THR A 386 -13.82 5.12 1.66
N ILE A 387 -13.91 6.37 1.16
CA ILE A 387 -12.88 7.00 0.32
C ILE A 387 -12.09 8.01 1.16
N VAL A 388 -10.92 8.43 0.69
CA VAL A 388 -10.05 9.38 1.40
C VAL A 388 -9.79 10.61 0.53
N LEU A 389 -10.06 11.81 1.03
CA LEU A 389 -9.73 13.06 0.38
C LEU A 389 -8.43 13.63 0.98
N VAL A 390 -7.44 13.95 0.15
CA VAL A 390 -6.18 14.57 0.57
C VAL A 390 -6.13 16.00 0.06
N ASN A 391 -6.05 16.96 0.98
CA ASN A 391 -5.94 18.39 0.66
C ASN A 391 -4.52 18.71 0.16
N LEU A 392 -4.40 19.30 -1.03
CA LEU A 392 -3.11 19.61 -1.64
C LEU A 392 -2.32 20.73 -0.93
N ARG A 393 -3.01 21.62 -0.20
CA ARG A 393 -2.39 22.74 0.52
C ARG A 393 -1.84 22.32 1.88
N THR A 394 -2.54 21.44 2.61
CA THR A 394 -2.18 21.08 4.00
C THR A 394 -1.68 19.64 4.16
N LEU A 395 -1.88 18.79 3.14
CA LEU A 395 -1.71 17.33 3.21
C LEU A 395 -2.60 16.66 4.28
N ALA A 396 -3.65 17.34 4.75
CA ALA A 396 -4.64 16.75 5.64
C ALA A 396 -5.48 15.72 4.88
N CYS A 397 -5.78 14.60 5.54
CA CYS A 397 -6.57 13.51 4.98
C CYS A 397 -7.93 13.45 5.67
N HIS A 398 -9.01 13.44 4.88
CA HIS A 398 -10.39 13.38 5.35
C HIS A 398 -11.08 12.12 4.80
N PRO A 399 -11.43 11.15 5.66
CA PRO A 399 -12.21 10.00 5.24
C PRO A 399 -13.68 10.40 5.02
N VAL A 400 -14.26 9.96 3.91
CA VAL A 400 -15.70 10.11 3.62
C VAL A 400 -16.29 8.71 3.55
N ARG A 401 -17.26 8.42 4.44
CA ARG A 401 -17.87 7.10 4.60
C ARG A 401 -19.31 7.09 4.09
N PHE A 402 -19.62 6.09 3.27
CA PHE A 402 -20.93 5.85 2.70
C PHE A 402 -21.55 4.62 3.36
N ASP A 403 -22.79 4.76 3.81
CA ASP A 403 -23.56 3.64 4.32
C ASP A 403 -24.99 3.64 3.76
N GLY A 404 -25.46 2.44 3.43
CA GLY A 404 -26.82 2.20 2.94
C GLY A 404 -27.74 1.64 4.01
N SER A 405 -27.24 1.39 5.23
CA SER A 405 -28.07 0.92 6.32
C SER A 405 -29.05 2.02 6.76
N LEU A 406 -30.35 1.72 6.67
CA LEU A 406 -31.37 2.51 7.34
C LEU A 406 -31.16 2.28 8.83
N GLY A 407 -30.67 3.30 9.56
CA GLY A 407 -30.42 3.24 11.01
C GLY A 407 -31.72 3.10 11.81
N LEU A 408 -32.39 1.96 11.68
CA LEU A 408 -33.58 1.54 12.41
C LEU A 408 -33.22 0.74 13.65
#